data_AF-A0A917Q4W5-F1
#
_entry.id   AF-A0A917Q4W5-F1
#
_cell.length_a   1.000
_cell.length_b   1.000
_cell.length_c   1.000
_cell.angle_alpha   90.00
_cell.angle_beta   90.00
_cell.angle_gamma   90.00
#
_symmetry.space_group_name_H-M   'P 1'
#
loop_
_entity.id
_entity.type
_entity.pdbx_description
1 polymer ?
#
loop_
_entity_poly.entity_id
_entity_poly.type
_entity_poly.pdbx_seq_one_letter_code
_entity_poly.pdbx_strand_id
1 'polypeptide(L)'
;MATMVHSERRPDEGYSPDMDGKTHEQTYDGFIVFTTLTSIVVGCWVMALALGGVKEAWFTGIVGVVASMVAGAIGALFPKVGWRAPAVVFGLMIVAFVLA
;
A
#
# COMPACT_ATOMS: atom_id res chain seq x y z
N MET A 1 -6.03 35.75 24.56
CA MET A 1 -6.81 34.65 25.17
C MET A 1 -7.26 33.76 24.02
N ALA A 2 -6.59 32.63 23.80
CA ALA A 2 -6.87 31.75 22.67
C ALA A 2 -8.04 30.84 23.04
N THR A 3 -9.15 30.95 22.31
CA THR A 3 -10.32 30.09 22.46
C THR A 3 -9.97 28.71 21.89
N MET A 4 -9.88 27.69 22.74
CA MET A 4 -9.81 26.30 22.27
C MET A 4 -11.12 25.95 21.57
N VAL A 5 -11.04 25.67 20.28
CA VAL A 5 -12.15 25.06 19.53
C VAL A 5 -12.19 23.59 19.92
N HIS A 6 -13.15 23.22 20.76
CA HIS A 6 -13.52 21.82 20.97
C HIS A 6 -14.09 21.28 19.65
N SER A 7 -13.31 20.51 18.89
CA SER A 7 -13.81 19.86 17.67
C SER A 7 -14.55 18.57 18.02
N GLU A 8 -15.76 18.70 18.54
CA GLU A 8 -16.71 17.59 18.70
C GLU A 8 -17.39 17.35 17.34
N ARG A 9 -16.61 16.86 16.37
CA ARG A 9 -17.10 16.58 15.01
C ARG A 9 -18.09 15.43 15.08
N ARG A 10 -19.36 15.69 14.75
CA ARG A 10 -20.37 14.64 14.68
C ARG A 10 -20.22 13.87 13.37
N PRO A 11 -20.42 12.53 13.34
CA PRO A 11 -20.23 11.73 12.14
C PRO A 11 -21.16 12.11 10.97
N ASP A 12 -22.23 12.86 11.23
CA ASP A 12 -23.22 13.37 10.29
C ASP A 12 -22.98 14.82 9.83
N GLU A 13 -22.00 15.53 10.40
CA GLU A 13 -21.65 16.88 9.96
C GLU A 13 -20.74 16.83 8.72
N GLY A 14 -21.31 17.23 7.58
CA GLY A 14 -20.56 17.50 6.36
C GLY A 14 -19.48 18.57 6.56
N TYR A 15 -18.61 18.72 5.56
CA TYR A 15 -17.55 19.73 5.61
C TYR A 15 -18.10 21.14 5.83
N SER A 16 -17.35 21.97 6.58
CA SER A 16 -17.68 23.39 6.74
C SER A 16 -17.82 24.04 5.36
N PRO A 17 -18.78 24.98 5.16
CA PRO A 17 -18.94 25.70 3.90
C PRO A 17 -17.67 26.40 3.40
N ASP A 18 -16.78 26.78 4.32
CA ASP A 18 -15.51 27.45 4.02
C ASP A 18 -14.38 26.46 3.66
N MET A 19 -14.61 25.15 3.82
CA MET A 19 -13.63 24.11 3.56
C MET A 19 -13.82 23.53 2.15
N ASP A 20 -12.75 23.51 1.35
CA ASP A 20 -12.77 22.80 0.06
C ASP A 20 -12.74 21.27 0.29
N GLY A 21 -13.92 20.70 0.52
CA GLY A 21 -14.10 19.26 0.70
C GLY A 21 -13.68 18.45 -0.52
N LYS A 22 -13.78 19.00 -1.74
CA LYS A 22 -13.44 18.26 -2.95
C LYS A 22 -11.94 17.96 -3.00
N THR A 23 -11.11 18.94 -2.72
CA THR A 23 -9.64 18.75 -2.69
C THR A 23 -9.23 17.81 -1.55
N HIS A 24 -9.92 17.88 -0.41
CA HIS A 24 -9.69 16.97 0.73
C HIS A 24 -9.95 15.51 0.36
N GLU A 25 -11.12 15.22 -0.24
CA GLU A 25 -11.48 13.86 -0.66
C GLU A 25 -10.54 13.32 -1.75
N GLN A 26 -10.15 14.16 -2.72
CA GLN A 26 -9.18 13.75 -3.75
C GLN A 26 -7.83 13.33 -3.16
N THR A 27 -7.37 14.03 -2.12
CA THR A 27 -6.13 13.69 -1.43
C THR A 27 -6.29 12.42 -0.60
N TYR A 28 -7.43 12.27 0.09
CA TYR A 28 -7.76 11.08 0.86
C TYR A 28 -7.80 9.82 0.00
N ASP A 29 -8.48 9.88 -1.15
CA ASP A 29 -8.53 8.78 -2.11
C ASP A 29 -7.12 8.38 -2.58
N GLY A 30 -6.28 9.37 -2.92
CA GLY A 30 -4.89 9.14 -3.28
C GLY A 30 -4.07 8.49 -2.16
N PHE A 31 -4.27 8.94 -0.92
CA PHE A 31 -3.62 8.37 0.26
C PHE A 31 -4.01 6.91 0.50
N ILE A 32 -5.30 6.57 0.38
CA ILE A 32 -5.79 5.20 0.54
C ILE A 32 -5.18 4.29 -0.53
N VAL A 33 -5.12 4.72 -1.78
CA VAL A 33 -4.50 3.96 -2.87
C VAL A 33 -3.01 3.76 -2.62
N PHE A 34 -2.28 4.82 -2.27
CA PHE A 34 -0.84 4.77 -2.01
C PHE A 34 -0.49 3.83 -0.85
N THR A 35 -1.19 3.97 0.28
CA THR A 35 -0.94 3.13 1.47
C THR A 35 -1.27 1.67 1.20
N THR A 36 -2.39 1.38 0.53
CA THR A 36 -2.77 0.01 0.15
C THR A 36 -1.70 -0.66 -0.72
N LEU A 37 -1.23 0.02 -1.77
CA LEU A 37 -0.18 -0.51 -2.64
C LEU A 37 1.13 -0.72 -1.89
N THR A 38 1.56 0.28 -1.12
CA THR A 38 2.84 0.26 -0.40
C THR A 38 2.87 -0.82 0.66
N SER A 39 1.78 -1.03 1.41
CA SER A 39 1.69 -2.10 2.40
C SER A 39 1.94 -3.49 1.80
N ILE A 40 1.42 -3.76 0.60
CA ILE A 40 1.62 -5.05 -0.07
C ILE A 40 3.05 -5.17 -0.59
N VAL A 41 3.61 -4.11 -1.16
CA VAL A 41 5.01 -4.09 -1.64
C VAL A 41 5.99 -4.32 -0.49
N VAL A 42 5.77 -3.67 0.66
CA VAL A 42 6.59 -3.88 1.87
C VAL A 42 6.42 -5.32 2.38
N GLY A 43 5.21 -5.89 2.32
CA GLY A 43 4.99 -7.31 2.58
C GLY A 43 5.87 -8.22 1.69
N CYS A 44 5.97 -7.91 0.39
CA CYS A 44 6.86 -8.62 -0.51
C CYS A 44 8.33 -8.51 -0.08
N TRP A 45 8.77 -7.35 0.42
CA TRP A 45 10.15 -7.17 0.90
C TRP A 45 10.43 -7.98 2.16
N VAL A 46 9.48 -8.04 3.09
CA VAL A 46 9.58 -8.93 4.26
C VAL A 46 9.69 -10.38 3.81
N MET A 47 8.90 -10.81 2.83
CA MET A 47 8.99 -12.15 2.26
C MET A 47 10.32 -12.40 1.52
N ALA A 48 10.89 -11.39 0.86
CA ALA A 48 12.20 -11.50 0.23
C ALA A 48 13.30 -11.75 1.26
N LEU A 49 13.24 -11.03 2.39
CA LEU A 49 14.15 -11.24 3.51
C LEU A 49 13.93 -12.61 4.16
N ALA A 50 12.69 -13.11 4.25
CA ALA A 50 12.41 -14.45 4.73
C ALA A 50 12.97 -15.54 3.80
N LEU A 51 12.79 -15.39 2.48
CA LEU A 51 13.38 -16.29 1.48
C LEU A 51 14.91 -16.32 1.56
N GLY A 52 15.56 -15.15 1.65
CA GLY A 52 17.01 -15.06 1.80
C GLY A 52 17.49 -15.60 3.16
N GLY A 53 16.92 -15.13 4.26
CA GLY A 53 17.44 -15.42 5.60
C GLY A 53 17.02 -16.76 6.20
N VAL A 54 15.89 -17.35 5.78
CA VAL A 54 15.43 -18.66 6.32
C VAL A 54 15.72 -19.80 5.35
N LYS A 55 15.59 -19.55 4.03
CA LYS A 55 15.76 -20.57 2.99
C LYS A 55 17.07 -20.44 2.21
N GLU A 56 17.92 -19.44 2.52
CA GLU A 56 19.14 -19.10 1.78
C GLU A 56 18.90 -18.81 0.27
N ALA A 57 17.64 -18.55 -0.10
CA ALA A 57 17.19 -18.34 -1.49
C ALA A 57 17.32 -16.87 -1.90
N TRP A 58 18.49 -16.28 -1.70
CA TRP A 58 18.76 -14.84 -1.91
C TRP A 58 18.42 -14.36 -3.32
N PHE A 59 18.73 -15.16 -4.35
CA PHE A 59 18.41 -14.80 -5.74
C PHE A 59 16.90 -14.66 -5.95
N THR A 60 16.11 -15.62 -5.46
CA THR A 60 14.64 -15.57 -5.51
C THR A 60 14.10 -14.36 -4.73
N GLY A 61 14.69 -14.06 -3.57
CA GLY A 61 14.34 -12.87 -2.79
C GLY A 61 14.56 -11.56 -3.56
N ILE A 62 15.72 -11.40 -4.21
CA ILE A 62 16.05 -10.22 -5.02
C ILE A 62 15.08 -10.07 -6.19
N VAL A 63 14.79 -11.17 -6.91
CA VAL A 63 13.80 -11.16 -7.99
C VAL A 63 12.42 -10.74 -7.47
N GLY A 64 12.03 -11.21 -6.28
CA GLY A 64 10.79 -10.84 -5.62
C GLY A 64 10.68 -9.33 -5.32
N VAL A 65 11.77 -8.70 -4.85
CA VAL A 65 11.83 -7.25 -4.60
C VAL A 65 11.63 -6.46 -5.89
N VAL A 66 12.36 -6.81 -6.95
CA VAL A 66 12.25 -6.11 -8.25
C VAL A 66 10.84 -6.30 -8.83
N ALA A 67 10.32 -7.53 -8.79
CA ALA A 67 8.97 -7.83 -9.26
C ALA A 67 7.90 -7.06 -8.47
N SER A 68 8.03 -6.92 -7.15
CA SER A 68 7.06 -6.18 -6.34
C SER A 68 7.09 -4.68 -6.62
N MET A 69 8.27 -4.09 -6.89
CA MET A 69 8.38 -2.69 -7.30
C MET A 69 7.70 -2.44 -8.65
N VAL A 70 7.95 -3.30 -9.64
CA VAL A 70 7.31 -3.21 -10.96
C VAL A 70 5.79 -3.39 -10.84
N ALA A 71 5.34 -4.37 -10.06
CA ALA A 71 3.92 -4.63 -9.85
C ALA A 71 3.23 -3.48 -9.09
N GLY A 72 3.91 -2.88 -8.10
CA GLY A 72 3.44 -1.68 -7.40
C GLY A 72 3.31 -0.48 -8.33
N ALA A 73 4.29 -0.25 -9.21
CA ALA A 73 4.22 0.79 -10.23
C ALA A 73 3.06 0.56 -11.22
N ILE A 74 2.85 -0.68 -11.67
CA ILE A 74 1.70 -1.05 -12.51
C ILE A 74 0.39 -0.79 -11.77
N GLY A 75 0.30 -1.18 -10.48
CA GLY A 75 -0.88 -0.92 -9.65
C GLY A 75 -1.20 0.57 -9.47
N ALA A 76 -0.18 1.42 -9.40
CA ALA A 76 -0.32 2.86 -9.29
C ALA A 76 -0.74 3.52 -10.62
N LEU A 77 -0.18 3.07 -11.75
CA LEU A 77 -0.46 3.65 -13.07
C LEU A 77 -1.78 3.16 -13.68
N PHE A 78 -2.24 1.96 -13.31
CA PHE A 78 -3.45 1.35 -13.85
C PHE A 78 -4.44 1.02 -12.71
N PRO A 79 -5.33 1.97 -12.33
CA PRO A 79 -6.26 1.79 -11.21
C PRO A 79 -7.18 0.57 -11.34
N LYS A 80 -7.48 0.14 -12.58
CA LYS A 80 -8.27 -1.09 -12.84
C LYS A 80 -7.59 -2.36 -12.33
N VAL A 81 -6.26 -2.37 -12.30
CA VAL A 81 -5.44 -3.46 -11.74
C VAL A 81 -5.25 -3.23 -10.25
N GLY A 82 -4.84 -2.02 -9.86
CA GLY A 82 -4.71 -1.60 -8.47
C GLY A 82 -3.87 -2.56 -7.64
N TRP A 83 -4.35 -2.86 -6.43
CA TRP A 83 -3.67 -3.71 -5.44
C TRP A 83 -3.44 -5.17 -5.88
N ARG A 84 -4.17 -5.64 -6.90
CA ARG A 84 -4.07 -7.03 -7.38
C ARG A 84 -2.68 -7.34 -7.95
N ALA A 85 -2.04 -6.37 -8.61
CA ALA A 85 -0.71 -6.57 -9.18
C ALA A 85 0.34 -6.95 -8.11
N PRO A 86 0.59 -6.12 -7.08
CA PRO A 86 1.54 -6.50 -6.04
C PRO A 86 1.06 -7.69 -5.21
N ALA A 87 -0.25 -7.92 -5.06
CA ALA A 87 -0.78 -9.08 -4.34
C ALA A 87 -0.47 -10.43 -5.03
N VAL A 88 -0.50 -10.46 -6.37
CA VAL A 88 -0.08 -11.66 -7.13
C VAL A 88 1.38 -11.98 -6.87
N VAL A 89 2.26 -10.97 -6.90
CA VAL A 89 3.68 -11.16 -6.57
C VAL A 89 3.85 -11.68 -5.15
N PHE A 90 3.15 -11.09 -4.18
CA PHE A 90 3.17 -11.54 -2.79
C PHE A 90 2.74 -13.01 -2.66
N GLY A 91 1.65 -13.41 -3.31
CA GLY A 91 1.18 -14.80 -3.34
C GLY A 91 2.20 -15.76 -3.94
N LEU A 92 2.85 -15.38 -5.05
CA LEU A 92 3.92 -16.18 -5.65
C LEU A 92 5.13 -16.33 -4.73
N MET A 93 5.47 -15.28 -3.97
CA MET A 93 6.56 -15.35 -2.99
C MET A 93 6.23 -16.24 -1.80
N ILE A 94 4.97 -16.29 -1.36
CA ILE A 94 4.51 -17.26 -0.35
C ILE A 94 4.68 -18.69 -0.89
N VAL A 95 4.23 -18.94 -2.12
CA VAL A 95 4.40 -20.26 -2.75
C VAL A 95 5.88 -20.63 -2.87
N ALA A 96 6.72 -19.69 -3.33
CA ALA A 96 8.17 -19.89 -3.41
C ALA A 96 8.77 -20.20 -2.03
N PHE A 97 8.34 -19.54 -0.97
CA PHE A 97 8.83 -19.80 0.39
C PHE A 97 8.44 -21.18 0.91
N VAL A 98 7.25 -21.66 0.59
CA VAL A 98 6.79 -23.00 0.99
C VAL A 98 7.55 -24.10 0.23
N LEU A 99 7.92 -23.85 -1.04
CA LEU A 99 8.55 -24.85 -1.92
C LEU A 99 10.09 -24.83 -1.94
N ALA A 100 10.72 -23.73 -1.56
CA ALA A 100 12.18 -23.62 -1.39
C ALA A 100 12.66 -24.44 -0.19
#